data_AF-F4CZE8-F1
#
_entry.id   AF-F4CZE8-F1
#
_cell.length_a   1.000
_cell.length_b   1.000
_cell.length_c   1.000
_cell.angle_alpha   90.00
_cell.angle_beta   90.00
_cell.angle_gamma   90.00
#
_symmetry.space_group_name_H-M   'P 1'
#
loop_
_entity.id
_entity.type
_entity.pdbx_description
1 polymer ?
#
loop_
_entity_poly.entity_id
_entity_poly.type
_entity_poly.pdbx_seq_one_letter_code
_entity_poly.pdbx_strand_id
1 'polypeptide(L)' 'MRPQDMQTFEEARSLAYGLLGDLRDLLGADFVPGTVPSGLAGAALAEALRHIDAAEDALDRAGLG' A
#
# COMPACT_ATOMS: atom_id res chain seq x y z
N MET A 1 20.44 -3.58 -19.15
CA MET A 1 19.25 -4.42 -18.90
C MET A 1 18.78 -4.93 -20.25
N ARG A 2 18.58 -6.24 -20.44
CA ARG A 2 18.01 -6.72 -21.71
C ARG A 2 16.49 -6.50 -21.69
N PRO A 3 15.81 -6.37 -22.84
CA PRO A 3 14.37 -6.15 -22.88
C PRO A 3 13.57 -7.23 -22.14
N GLN A 4 14.04 -8.49 -22.16
CA GLN A 4 13.43 -9.58 -21.39
C GLN A 4 13.61 -9.49 -19.87
N ASP A 5 14.52 -8.63 -19.40
CA ASP A 5 14.76 -8.40 -17.98
C ASP A 5 13.97 -7.16 -17.47
N MET A 6 13.19 -6.49 -18.34
CA MET A 6 12.38 -5.32 -17.99
C MET A 6 10.95 -5.76 -17.66
N GLN A 7 10.47 -5.34 -16.49
CA GLN A 7 9.08 -5.56 -16.08
C GLN A 7 8.14 -4.70 -16.95
N THR A 8 7.02 -5.28 -17.38
CA THR A 8 5.95 -4.54 -18.05
C THR A 8 5.26 -3.61 -17.04
N PHE A 9 4.57 -2.58 -17.54
CA PHE A 9 3.78 -1.70 -16.69
C PHE A 9 2.71 -2.47 -15.90
N GLU A 10 2.01 -3.40 -16.55
CA GLU A 10 0.98 -4.22 -15.90
C GLU A 10 1.54 -5.12 -14.79
N GLU A 11 2.69 -5.74 -15.02
CA GLU A 11 3.36 -6.53 -13.96
C GLU A 11 3.79 -5.64 -12.80
N ALA A 12 4.32 -4.44 -13.07
CA ALA A 12 4.73 -3.49 -12.03
C ALA A 12 3.53 -2.99 -11.23
N ARG A 13 2.43 -2.67 -11.91
CA ARG A 13 1.16 -2.24 -11.32
C ARG A 13 0.58 -3.32 -10.44
N SER A 14 0.48 -4.56 -10.94
CA SER A 14 -0.04 -5.69 -10.19
C SER A 14 0.81 -5.99 -8.96
N LEU A 15 2.14 -5.94 -9.07
CA LEU A 15 3.04 -6.14 -7.94
C LEU A 15 2.87 -5.04 -6.89
N ALA A 16 2.83 -3.78 -7.32
CA ALA A 16 2.65 -2.64 -6.41
C ALA A 16 1.31 -2.72 -5.67
N TYR A 17 0.24 -3.12 -6.35
CA TYR A 17 -1.08 -3.31 -5.75
C TYR A 17 -1.03 -4.38 -4.63
N GLY A 18 -0.38 -5.51 -4.89
CA GLY A 18 -0.18 -6.55 -3.86
C GLY A 18 0.59 -6.05 -2.64
N LEU A 19 1.70 -5.33 -2.86
CA LEU A 19 2.51 -4.78 -1.77
C LEU A 19 1.76 -3.76 -0.92
N LEU A 20 0.89 -2.95 -1.52
CA LEU A 20 0.05 -1.99 -0.81
C LEU A 20 -0.99 -2.70 0.07
N GLY A 21 -1.62 -3.75 -0.47
CA GLY A 21 -2.54 -4.60 0.30
C GLY A 21 -1.85 -5.26 1.50
N ASP A 22 -0.68 -5.87 1.29
CA ASP A 22 0.10 -6.49 2.37
C ASP A 22 0.46 -5.47 3.48
N LEU A 23 0.84 -4.25 3.08
CA LEU A 23 1.17 -3.18 4.02
C LEU A 23 -0.06 -2.70 4.79
N ARG A 24 -1.21 -2.57 4.11
CA ARG A 24 -2.47 -2.20 4.74
C ARG A 24 -2.90 -3.22 5.77
N ASP A 25 -2.83 -4.49 5.44
CA ASP A 25 -3.18 -5.58 6.35
C ASP A 25 -2.25 -5.60 7.57
N LEU A 26 -0.94 -5.40 7.36
CA LEU A 26 0.04 -5.32 8.45
C LEU A 26 -0.23 -4.14 9.40
N LEU A 27 -0.53 -2.96 8.86
CA LEU A 27 -0.73 -1.72 9.62
C LEU A 27 -2.12 -1.61 10.25
N GLY A 28 -3.13 -2.23 9.62
CA GLY A 28 -4.51 -2.29 10.10
C GLY A 28 -4.79 -3.47 11.03
N ALA A 29 -3.80 -4.32 11.28
CA ALA A 29 -3.92 -5.46 12.17
C ALA A 29 -4.27 -5.06 13.61
N ASP A 30 -4.91 -5.98 14.33
CA ASP A 30 -5.14 -5.83 15.76
C ASP A 30 -3.81 -5.80 16.51
N PHE A 31 -3.54 -4.70 17.21
CA PHE A 31 -2.39 -4.59 18.09
C PHE A 31 -2.69 -5.23 19.44
N VAL A 32 -1.64 -5.74 20.09
CA VAL A 32 -1.72 -6.21 21.48
C VAL A 32 -2.32 -5.11 22.36
N PRO A 33 -3.20 -5.44 23.33
CA PRO A 33 -3.77 -4.43 24.22
C PRO A 33 -2.69 -3.55 24.88
N GLY A 34 -2.85 -2.24 24.79
CA GLY A 34 -1.90 -1.26 25.32
C GLY A 34 -0.73 -0.89 24.39
N THR A 35 -0.60 -1.53 23.22
CA THR A 35 0.42 -1.19 22.22
C THR A 35 -0.15 -0.49 20.98
N VAL A 36 -1.47 -0.29 20.93
CA VAL A 36 -2.12 0.49 19.89
C VAL A 36 -1.53 1.91 19.87
N PRO A 37 -1.03 2.40 18.72
CA PRO A 37 -0.52 3.76 18.61
C PRO A 37 -1.58 4.81 19.00
N SER A 38 -1.20 5.80 19.80
CA SER A 38 -2.09 6.86 20.25
C SER A 38 -1.46 8.25 20.04
N GLY A 39 -2.26 9.30 20.21
CA GLY A 39 -1.83 10.68 20.00
C GLY A 39 -1.30 10.90 18.58
N LEU A 40 -0.11 11.49 18.48
CA LEU A 40 0.54 11.76 17.19
C LEU A 40 0.88 10.50 16.41
N ALA A 41 1.29 9.42 17.08
CA ALA A 41 1.60 8.16 16.41
C ALA A 41 0.35 7.51 15.79
N GLY A 42 -0.78 7.57 16.50
CA GLY A 42 -2.07 7.11 15.97
C GLY A 42 -2.55 7.95 14.78
N ALA A 43 -2.38 9.28 14.86
CA ALA A 43 -2.71 10.18 13.75
C ALA A 43 -1.86 9.90 12.50
N ALA A 44 -0.55 9.69 12.68
CA ALA A 44 0.37 9.35 11.60
C ALA A 44 0.07 7.97 11.00
N LEU A 45 -0.30 6.98 11.81
CA LEU A 45 -0.73 5.66 11.31
C LEU A 45 -2.01 5.78 10.46
N ALA A 46 -3.01 6.53 10.94
CA ALA A 46 -4.22 6.78 10.18
C ALA A 46 -3.95 7.53 8.86
N GLU A 47 -2.96 8.42 8.85
CA GLU A 47 -2.51 9.12 7.63
C GLU A 47 -1.82 8.17 6.65
N ALA A 48 -0.93 7.30 7.13
CA ALA A 48 -0.30 6.28 6.32
C ALA A 48 -1.33 5.37 5.63
N LEU A 49 -2.35 4.91 6.37
CA LEU A 49 -3.44 4.10 5.81
C LEU A 49 -4.20 4.83 4.69
N ARG A 50 -4.54 6.11 4.88
CA ARG A 50 -5.18 6.92 3.82
C ARG A 50 -4.32 7.05 2.57
N HIS A 51 -3.00 7.14 2.73
CA HIS A 51 -2.09 7.21 1.59
C HIS A 51 -1.97 5.88 0.84
N ILE A 52 -2.10 4.76 1.56
CA ILE A 52 -2.16 3.43 0.92
C ILE A 52 -3.43 3.33 0.09
N ASP A 53 -4.61 3.65 0.64
CA ASP A 53 -5.87 3.62 -0.10
C ASP A 53 -5.81 4.54 -1.34
N ALA A 54 -5.26 5.75 -1.20
CA ALA A 54 -5.10 6.67 -2.34
C ALA A 54 -4.13 6.16 -3.41
N ALA A 55 -3.12 5.37 -3.03
CA ALA A 55 -2.18 4.75 -3.96
C ALA A 55 -2.83 3.57 -4.70
N GLU A 56 -3.62 2.74 -4.03
CA GLU A 56 -4.43 1.68 -4.64
C GLU A 56 -5.38 2.29 -5.70
N ASP A 57 -6.13 3.33 -5.36
CA ASP A 57 -7.02 4.05 -6.27
C ASP A 57 -6.30 4.65 -7.49
N ALA A 58 -5.05 5.09 -7.31
CA ALA A 58 -4.24 5.62 -8.41
C ALA A 58 -3.78 4.50 -9.36
N LEU A 59 -3.38 3.34 -8.83
CA LEU A 59 -2.98 2.18 -9.62
C LEU A 59 -4.17 1.56 -10.38
N ASP A 60 -5.35 1.53 -9.77
CA ASP A 60 -6.57 1.07 -10.44
C ASP A 60 -6.91 1.95 -11.64
N ARG A 61 -6.90 3.28 -11.46
CA ARG A 61 -7.12 4.22 -12.57
C ARG A 61 -6.06 4.06 -13.66
N ALA A 62 -4.82 3.78 -13.30
CA ALA A 62 -3.74 3.60 -14.27
C ALA A 62 -3.91 2.32 -15.13
N GLY A 63 -4.65 1.31 -14.64
CA GLY A 63 -4.97 0.10 -15.40
C GLY A 63 -6.23 0.16 -16.25
N LEU A 64 -6.96 1.28 -16.24
CA LEU A 64 -8.11 1.54 -17.12
C LEU A 64 -7.70 2.24 -18.42
N GLY A 65 -6.43 2.62 -18.55
CA GLY A 65 -5.86 3.36 -19.68
C GLY A 65 -5.46 2.50 -20.87
#